data_AF-A0A554WYM6-F1
#
_entry.id   AF-A0A554WYM6-F1
#
_cell.length_a   1.000
_cell.length_b   1.000
_cell.length_c   1.000
_cell.angle_alpha   90.00
_cell.angle_beta   90.00
_cell.angle_gamma   90.00
#
_symmetry.space_group_name_H-M   'P 1'
#
loop_
_entity.id
_entity.type
_entity.pdbx_description
1 polymer ?
#
loop_
_entity_poly.entity_id
_entity_poly.type
_entity_poly.pdbx_seq_one_letter_code
_entity_poly.pdbx_strand_id
1 'polypeptide(L)' 'MRALLDVNVLIALLDAGHAHHARATEWLAAELHHGWASCPLTQNGCLRIMSQPGYPSPLPVRAVAERLAQAAAHPS' A
#
# COMPACT_ATOMS: atom_id res chain seq x y z
N MET A 1 1.60 -7.66 -16.43
CA MET A 1 2.64 -6.63 -16.66
C MET A 1 3.40 -6.37 -15.36
N ARG A 2 4.71 -6.09 -15.37
CA ARG A 2 5.43 -5.64 -14.15
C ARG A 2 4.99 -4.23 -13.78
N ALA A 3 4.48 -4.02 -12.56
CA ALA A 3 3.96 -2.74 -12.12
C ALA A 3 4.86 -2.05 -11.08
N LEU A 4 4.98 -0.72 -11.18
CA LEU A 4 5.59 0.11 -10.14
C LEU A 4 4.45 0.83 -9.40
N LEU A 5 4.18 0.45 -8.15
CA LEU A 5 3.07 0.99 -7.39
C LEU A 5 3.38 2.40 -6.89
N ASP A 6 2.41 3.29 -7.01
CA ASP A 6 2.44 4.65 -6.46
C ASP A 6 1.87 4.70 -5.02
N VAL A 7 1.83 5.90 -4.45
CA VAL A 7 1.39 6.11 -3.07
C VAL A 7 -0.08 5.75 -2.89
N ASN A 8 -0.93 6.10 -3.86
CA ASN A 8 -2.36 5.88 -3.77
C ASN A 8 -2.71 4.39 -3.85
N VAL A 9 -2.00 3.64 -4.70
CA VAL A 9 -2.20 2.19 -4.79
C VAL A 9 -1.74 1.49 -3.51
N LEU A 10 -0.59 1.88 -2.94
CA LEU A 10 -0.16 1.34 -1.64
C LEU A 10 -1.19 1.63 -0.54
N ILE A 11 -1.69 2.86 -0.44
CA ILE A 11 -2.70 3.22 0.56
C ILE A 11 -3.99 2.41 0.34
N ALA A 12 -4.46 2.31 -0.91
CA ALA A 12 -5.66 1.55 -1.24
C ALA A 12 -5.53 0.06 -0.87
N LEU A 13 -4.34 -0.54 -1.05
CA LEU A 13 -4.10 -1.93 -0.67
C LEU A 13 -4.00 -2.12 0.85
N LEU A 14 -3.45 -1.14 1.59
CA LEU A 14 -3.19 -1.26 3.03
C LEU A 14 -4.37 -0.81 3.92
N ASP A 15 -5.31 -0.03 3.38
CA ASP A 15 -6.49 0.49 4.07
C ASP A 15 -7.78 -0.06 3.46
N ALA A 16 -8.47 -0.92 4.23
CA ALA A 16 -9.75 -1.50 3.83
C ALA A 16 -10.90 -0.48 3.72
N GLY A 17 -10.78 0.69 4.36
CA GLY A 17 -11.73 1.79 4.26
C GLY A 17 -11.53 2.68 3.04
N HIS A 18 -10.45 2.49 2.27
CA HIS A 18 -10.16 3.31 1.11
C HIS A 18 -11.15 3.02 -0.03
N ALA A 19 -11.65 4.06 -0.71
CA ALA A 19 -12.66 3.94 -1.78
C ALA A 19 -12.23 3.01 -2.94
N HIS A 20 -10.92 2.80 -3.11
CA HIS A 20 -10.34 1.94 -4.15
C HIS A 20 -9.80 0.61 -3.62
N HIS A 21 -10.06 0.25 -2.35
CA HIS A 21 -9.52 -0.97 -1.76
C HIS A 21 -9.88 -2.23 -2.55
N ALA A 22 -11.17 -2.42 -2.85
CA ALA A 22 -11.65 -3.58 -3.61
C ALA A 22 -10.99 -3.63 -5.00
N ARG A 23 -11.05 -2.52 -5.74
CA ARG A 23 -10.47 -2.42 -7.08
C ARG A 23 -8.96 -2.66 -7.11
N ALA A 24 -8.20 -2.10 -6.16
CA ALA A 24 -6.76 -2.30 -6.09
C ALA A 24 -6.41 -3.74 -5.73
N THR A 25 -7.16 -4.35 -4.81
CA THR A 25 -6.96 -5.74 -4.39
C THR A 25 -7.28 -6.72 -5.52
N GLU A 26 -8.40 -6.54 -6.23
CA GLU A 26 -8.78 -7.35 -7.39
C GLU A 26 -7.74 -7.25 -8.51
N TRP A 27 -7.30 -6.03 -8.82
CA TRP A 27 -6.25 -5.80 -9.81
C TRP A 27 -4.93 -6.45 -9.40
N LEU A 28 -4.50 -6.29 -8.14
CA LEU A 28 -3.27 -6.90 -7.66
C LEU A 28 -3.36 -8.41 -7.73
N ALA A 29 -4.47 -9.03 -7.32
CA ALA A 29 -4.67 -10.47 -7.41
C ALA A 29 -4.55 -11.00 -8.86
N ALA A 30 -5.07 -10.26 -9.84
CA ALA A 30 -4.95 -10.61 -11.25
C ALA A 30 -3.52 -10.45 -11.79
N GLU A 31 -2.79 -9.42 -11.34
CA GLU A 31 -1.46 -9.07 -11.89
C GLU A 31 -0.27 -9.56 -11.05
N LEU A 32 -0.48 -10.08 -9.83
CA LEU A 32 0.57 -10.38 -8.84
C LEU A 32 1.67 -11.28 -9.42
N HIS A 33 1.28 -12.25 -10.26
CA HIS A 33 2.18 -13.20 -10.92
C HIS A 33 3.21 -12.54 -11.86
N HIS A 34 2.96 -11.32 -12.32
CA HIS A 34 3.95 -10.56 -13.08
C HIS A 34 4.94 -9.82 -12.20
N GLY A 35 4.71 -9.75 -10.89
CA GLY A 35 5.50 -9.01 -9.92
C GLY A 35 5.19 -7.51 -9.89
N TRP A 36 5.51 -6.90 -8.76
CA TRP A 36 5.39 -5.47 -8.54
C TRP A 36 6.63 -4.93 -7.81
N ALA A 37 6.83 -3.62 -7.88
CA ALA A 37 7.85 -2.91 -7.15
C ALA A 37 7.29 -1.60 -6.57
N SER A 38 8.04 -1.00 -5.67
CA SER A 38 7.86 0.39 -5.23
C SER A 38 9.23 1.01 -4.99
N CYS A 39 9.28 2.25 -4.49
CA CYS A 39 10.54 2.91 -4.16
C CYS A 39 10.47 3.60 -2.79
N PRO A 40 11.62 3.92 -2.17
CA PRO A 40 11.65 4.54 -0.84
C PRO A 40 10.83 5.83 -0.74
N LEU A 41 10.76 6.64 -1.81
CA LEU A 41 9.96 7.87 -1.82
C LEU A 41 8.46 7.57 -1.73
N THR A 42 7.97 6.61 -2.52
CA THR A 42 6.58 6.17 -2.50
C THR A 42 6.21 5.54 -1.16
N GLN A 43 7.06 4.67 -0.63
CA GLN A 43 6.87 4.03 0.67
C GLN A 43 6.77 5.08 1.79
N ASN A 44 7.68 6.07 1.82
CA ASN A 44 7.60 7.18 2.77
C ASN A 44 6.33 8.03 2.59
N GLY A 45 5.86 8.22 1.35
CA GLY A 45 4.58 8.87 1.06
C GLY A 45 3.39 8.14 1.70
N CYS A 46 3.36 6.81 1.58
CA CYS A 46 2.36 5.96 2.20
C CYS A 46 2.38 6.07 3.73
N LEU A 47 3.58 5.98 4.35
CA LEU A 47 3.75 6.13 5.80
C LEU A 47 3.21 7.49 6.27
N ARG A 48 3.63 8.57 5.61
CA ARG A 48 3.28 9.94 5.98
C ARG A 48 1.77 10.17 5.93
N ILE A 49 1.07 9.68 4.89
CA ILE A 49 -0.36 9.92 4.72
C ILE A 49 -1.17 9.09 5.72
N MET A 50 -0.90 7.79 5.83
CA MET A 50 -1.68 6.90 6.71
C MET A 50 -1.46 7.17 8.21
N SER A 51 -0.36 7.85 8.58
CA SER A 51 -0.11 8.27 9.96
C SER A 51 -0.53 9.71 10.27
N GLN A 52 -1.06 10.44 9.30
CA GLN A 52 -1.42 11.85 9.50
C GLN A 52 -2.74 11.95 10.28
N PRO A 53 -2.86 12.80 11.32
CA PRO A 53 -4.08 12.91 12.13
C PRO A 53 -5.37 13.23 11.35
N GLY A 54 -5.25 13.87 10.18
CA GLY A 54 -6.38 14.17 9.29
C GLY A 54 -6.79 13.03 8.36
N TYR A 55 -6.10 11.89 8.38
CA TYR A 55 -6.50 10.70 7.62
C TYR A 55 -7.68 10.01 8.35
N PRO A 56 -8.72 9.49 7.65
CA PRO A 56 -9.95 9.01 8.29
C PRO A 56 -9.78 7.92 9.36
N SER A 57 -8.72 7.13 9.28
CA SER A 57 -8.37 6.10 10.28
C SER A 57 -6.85 6.05 10.45
N PRO A 58 -6.26 7.05 11.11
CA PRO A 58 -4.81 7.18 11.16
C PRO A 58 -4.23 6.10 12.06
N LEU A 59 -3.10 5.52 11.65
CA LEU A 59 -2.36 4.55 12.43
C LEU A 59 -1.04 5.13 12.92
N PRO A 60 -0.51 4.68 14.07
CA PRO A 60 0.87 5.00 14.44
C PRO A 60 1.82 4.65 13.30
N VAL A 61 2.77 5.53 12.98
CA VAL A 61 3.69 5.35 11.83
C VAL A 61 4.40 3.99 11.87
N ARG A 62 4.73 3.50 13.07
CA ARG A 62 5.30 2.16 13.29
C ARG A 62 4.38 1.05 12.77
N ALA A 63 3.09 1.11 13.07
CA ALA A 63 2.13 0.10 12.64
C ALA A 63 1.95 0.12 11.11
N VAL A 64 1.98 1.31 10.48
CA VAL A 64 1.96 1.42 9.00
C VAL A 64 3.24 0.81 8.41
N ALA A 65 4.41 1.11 9.00
CA ALA A 65 5.69 0.57 8.54
C ALA A 65 5.77 -0.95 8.67
N GLU A 66 5.29 -1.53 9.77
CA GLU A 66 5.21 -2.98 9.98
C GLU A 66 4.30 -3.63 8.94
N ARG A 67 3.12 -3.05 8.67
CA ARG A 67 2.19 -3.56 7.66
C ARG A 67 2.78 -3.47 6.24
N LEU A 68 3.44 -2.37 5.90
CA LEU A 68 4.09 -2.21 4.60
C LEU A 68 5.26 -3.18 4.42
N ALA A 69 6.05 -3.41 5.47
CA ALA A 69 7.14 -4.39 5.45
C ALA A 69 6.61 -5.83 5.26
N GLN A 70 5.52 -6.19 5.92
CA GLN A 70 4.85 -7.48 5.73
C GLN A 70 4.36 -7.66 4.28
N ALA A 71 3.73 -6.62 3.71
CA ALA A 71 3.28 -6.66 2.31
C ALA A 71 4.44 -6.80 1.32
N ALA A 72 5.56 -6.11 1.55
CA ALA A 72 6.75 -6.18 0.71
C ALA A 72 7.53 -7.50 0.84
N ALA A 73 7.39 -8.20 1.97
CA ALA A 73 7.99 -9.51 2.21
C ALA A 73 7.14 -10.67 1.64
N HIS A 74 5.93 -10.40 1.14
CA HIS A 74 5.09 -11.43 0.56
C HIS A 74 5.79 -12.03 -0.67
N PRO A 75 5.98 -13.36 -0.73
CA PRO A 75 6.47 -14.01 -1.93
C PRO A 75 5.36 -13.93 -3.00
N SER A 76 5.40 -12.90 -3.82
CA SER A 76 4.62 -12.81 -5.07
C SER A 76 5.24 -13.70 -6.14
#